data_AF-A0A2G8IQT3-F1
#
_entry.id   AF-A0A2G8IQT3-F1
#
_cell.length_a   1.000
_cell.length_b   1.000
_cell.length_c   1.000
_cell.angle_alpha   90.00
_cell.angle_beta   90.00
_cell.angle_gamma   90.00
#
_symmetry.space_group_name_H-M   'P 1'
#
loop_
_entity.id
_entity.type
_entity.pdbx_description
1 polymer ?
#
loop_
_entity_poly.entity_id
_entity_poly.type
_entity_poly.pdbx_seq_one_letter_code
_entity_poly.pdbx_strand_id
1 'polypeptide(L)'
;MNEINKTNESSSFGQSKYMQIYLKQFGKDMHKTTINQQTAFKERIKKDHDSKKIKMLLGRVEDMLDNKKSSNHLTTAFFGIVSFGFASLMNYSINPIKEIHVSGPYILIIITLTIVLLFWVKTVLDEKKELDELSRYKRLLQECLDEISEKKSKRRFLKLTNKYRTP
;
A
#
# COMPACT_ATOMS: atom_id res chain seq x y z
N MET A 1 -39.35 3.77 13.56
CA MET A 1 -38.47 2.63 13.91
C MET A 1 -38.16 1.90 12.60
N ASN A 2 -36.94 2.02 12.09
CA ASN A 2 -36.35 1.10 11.11
C ASN A 2 -34.85 1.43 11.07
N GLU A 3 -34.12 0.79 11.99
CA GLU A 3 -32.66 0.76 11.97
C GLU A 3 -32.20 0.10 10.68
N ILE A 4 -31.52 0.88 9.84
CA ILE A 4 -30.71 0.34 8.75
C ILE A 4 -29.49 -0.29 9.41
N ASN A 5 -29.59 -1.60 9.65
CA ASN A 5 -28.46 -2.45 9.98
C ASN A 5 -27.43 -2.36 8.85
N LYS A 6 -26.46 -1.44 8.97
CA LYS A 6 -25.19 -1.52 8.26
C LYS A 6 -24.52 -2.81 8.72
N THR A 7 -24.62 -3.85 7.90
CA THR A 7 -23.80 -5.04 7.96
C THR A 7 -22.33 -4.60 7.89
N ASN A 8 -21.75 -4.44 9.07
CA ASN A 8 -20.32 -4.27 9.30
C ASN A 8 -19.65 -5.61 8.99
N GLU A 9 -19.59 -5.99 7.73
CA GLU A 9 -18.70 -7.06 7.29
C GLU A 9 -17.26 -6.51 7.32
N SER A 10 -16.69 -6.45 8.52
CA SER A 10 -15.24 -6.31 8.65
C SER A 10 -14.65 -7.52 7.92
N SER A 11 -13.99 -7.30 6.79
CA SER A 11 -13.35 -8.40 6.05
C SER A 11 -12.47 -9.19 7.03
N SER A 12 -12.69 -10.49 7.17
CA SER A 12 -11.99 -11.25 8.20
C SER A 12 -10.48 -11.22 7.95
N PHE A 13 -9.70 -11.23 9.03
CA PHE A 13 -8.22 -11.25 9.02
C PHE A 13 -7.62 -12.35 8.10
N GLY A 14 -8.39 -13.41 7.81
CA GLY A 14 -7.98 -14.50 6.91
C GLY A 14 -8.34 -14.31 5.43
N GLN A 15 -9.23 -13.38 5.08
CA GLN A 15 -9.78 -13.25 3.72
C GLN A 15 -9.15 -12.14 2.88
N SER A 16 -8.47 -11.16 3.49
CA SER A 16 -7.91 -10.05 2.72
C SER A 16 -6.61 -10.46 2.00
N LYS A 17 -6.68 -10.77 0.71
CA LYS A 17 -5.50 -10.88 -0.18
C LYS A 17 -4.67 -9.59 -0.19
N TYR A 18 -5.31 -8.45 0.12
CA TYR A 18 -4.68 -7.12 0.24
C TYR A 18 -4.80 -6.56 1.66
N MET A 19 -3.70 -6.62 2.39
CA MET A 19 -3.58 -6.19 3.79
C MET A 19 -3.89 -4.69 3.94
N GLN A 20 -3.59 -3.90 2.91
CA GLN A 20 -3.87 -2.47 2.84
C GLN A 20 -5.37 -2.15 2.90
N ILE A 21 -6.22 -2.95 2.24
CA ILE A 21 -7.69 -2.75 2.24
C ILE A 21 -8.25 -2.97 3.64
N TYR A 22 -7.76 -4.00 4.32
CA TYR A 22 -8.13 -4.28 5.70
C TYR A 22 -7.73 -3.13 6.64
N LEU A 23 -6.48 -2.68 6.57
CA LEU A 23 -5.98 -1.60 7.44
C LEU A 23 -6.70 -0.27 7.19
N LYS A 24 -7.14 -0.02 5.95
CA LYS A 24 -7.99 1.13 5.59
C LYS A 24 -9.33 1.16 6.32
N GLN A 25 -9.82 0.05 6.86
CA GLN A 25 -11.04 0.00 7.69
C GLN A 25 -10.83 0.69 9.04
N PHE A 26 -9.63 0.59 9.59
CA PHE A 26 -9.25 1.21 10.87
C PHE A 26 -8.85 2.68 10.69
N GLY A 27 -8.37 3.03 9.50
CA GLY A 27 -8.51 4.36 8.95
C GLY A 27 -7.67 4.56 7.68
N LYS A 28 -8.12 5.49 6.84
CA LYS A 28 -7.60 5.72 5.49
C LYS A 28 -6.48 6.77 5.48
N ASP A 29 -5.63 6.69 4.46
CA ASP A 29 -4.59 7.68 4.15
C ASP A 29 -3.69 8.05 5.34
N MET A 30 -3.34 7.06 6.18
CA MET A 30 -2.60 7.30 7.43
C MET A 30 -1.23 7.99 7.25
N HIS A 31 -0.69 7.99 6.04
CA HIS A 31 0.53 8.71 5.66
C HIS A 31 0.38 10.24 5.68
N LYS A 32 -0.86 10.76 5.61
CA LYS A 32 -1.21 12.20 5.61
C LYS A 32 -1.99 12.64 6.85
N THR A 33 -2.29 11.73 7.78
CA THR A 33 -3.17 12.01 8.92
C THR A 33 -2.43 12.66 10.10
N THR A 34 -3.20 13.36 10.93
CA THR A 34 -2.69 13.99 12.16
C THR A 34 -2.35 12.95 13.23
N ILE A 35 -1.55 13.34 14.22
CA ILE A 35 -1.17 12.46 15.35
C ILE A 35 -2.41 11.88 16.06
N ASN A 36 -3.46 12.69 16.24
CA ASN A 36 -4.69 12.22 16.90
C ASN A 36 -5.40 11.09 16.13
N GLN A 37 -5.45 11.19 14.80
CA GLN A 37 -6.02 10.15 13.95
C GLN A 37 -5.15 8.88 13.98
N GLN A 38 -3.83 9.02 14.06
CA GLN A 38 -2.92 7.89 14.22
C GLN A 38 -3.08 7.22 15.58
N THR A 39 -3.27 7.98 16.66
CA THR A 39 -3.57 7.44 17.99
C THR A 39 -4.89 6.67 17.98
N ALA A 40 -5.96 7.24 17.38
CA ALA A 40 -7.25 6.56 17.25
C ALA A 40 -7.14 5.26 16.44
N PHE A 41 -6.34 5.24 15.37
CA PHE A 41 -6.04 4.02 14.63
C PHE A 41 -5.36 2.98 15.53
N LYS A 42 -4.31 3.37 16.27
CA LYS A 42 -3.58 2.47 17.18
C LYS A 42 -4.50 1.90 18.25
N GLU A 43 -5.40 2.70 18.82
CA GLU A 43 -6.37 2.24 19.81
C GLU A 43 -7.36 1.22 19.24
N ARG A 44 -7.93 1.47 18.06
CA ARG A 44 -8.86 0.54 17.41
C ARG A 44 -8.18 -0.80 17.08
N ILE A 45 -6.97 -0.76 16.53
CA ILE A 45 -6.20 -1.97 16.22
C ILE A 45 -5.90 -2.78 17.48
N LYS A 46 -5.51 -2.13 18.59
CA LYS A 46 -5.25 -2.82 19.86
C LYS A 46 -6.50 -3.38 20.53
N LYS A 47 -7.67 -2.80 20.25
CA LYS A 47 -8.96 -3.28 20.76
C LYS A 47 -9.39 -4.55 20.03
N ASP A 48 -9.21 -4.58 18.71
CA ASP A 48 -9.72 -5.67 17.87
C ASP A 48 -8.71 -6.82 17.68
N HIS A 49 -7.42 -6.59 18.00
CA HIS A 49 -6.36 -7.58 17.82
C HIS A 49 -5.46 -7.76 19.04
N ASP A 50 -5.14 -9.02 19.30
CA ASP A 50 -4.09 -9.40 20.24
C ASP A 50 -2.70 -9.17 19.61
N SER A 51 -1.66 -9.14 20.45
CA SER A 51 -0.29 -8.91 20.01
C SER A 51 0.17 -9.91 18.94
N LYS A 52 -0.35 -11.15 18.96
CA LYS A 52 -0.01 -12.18 17.97
C LYS A 52 -0.59 -11.83 16.60
N LYS A 53 -1.86 -11.44 16.51
CA LYS A 53 -2.47 -10.98 15.26
C LYS A 53 -1.82 -9.70 14.75
N ILE A 54 -1.50 -8.73 15.61
CA ILE A 54 -0.78 -7.51 15.20
C ILE A 54 0.60 -7.86 14.62
N LYS A 55 1.31 -8.82 15.22
CA LYS A 55 2.60 -9.30 14.66
C LYS A 55 2.43 -9.97 13.29
N MET A 56 1.37 -10.75 13.09
CA MET A 56 1.07 -11.34 11.79
C MET A 56 0.65 -10.28 10.75
N LEU A 57 -0.11 -9.25 11.15
CA LEU A 57 -0.43 -8.09 10.30
C LEU A 57 0.85 -7.41 9.84
N LEU A 58 1.77 -7.15 10.77
CA LEU A 58 3.06 -6.52 10.49
C LEU A 58 3.85 -7.34 9.47
N GLY A 59 4.03 -8.65 9.71
CA GLY A 59 4.76 -9.53 8.79
C GLY A 59 4.16 -9.53 7.38
N ARG A 60 2.83 -9.59 7.25
CA ARG A 60 2.17 -9.52 5.93
C ARG A 60 2.38 -8.17 5.23
N VAL A 61 2.38 -7.06 5.97
CA VAL A 61 2.68 -5.74 5.39
C VAL A 61 4.14 -5.67 4.94
N GLU A 62 5.07 -6.26 5.69
CA GLU A 62 6.48 -6.38 5.30
C GLU A 62 6.66 -7.21 4.04
N ASP A 63 6.05 -8.40 3.98
CA ASP A 63 6.08 -9.26 2.78
C ASP A 63 5.55 -8.52 1.54
N MET A 64 4.46 -7.74 1.69
CA MET A 64 3.90 -6.93 0.59
C MET A 64 4.85 -5.80 0.16
N LEU A 65 5.53 -5.16 1.12
CA LEU A 65 6.48 -4.09 0.84
C LEU A 65 7.72 -4.64 0.12
N ASP A 66 8.24 -5.78 0.58
CA ASP A 66 9.38 -6.45 -0.04
C ASP A 66 9.04 -6.98 -1.44
N ASN A 67 7.84 -7.52 -1.63
CA ASN A 67 7.37 -7.96 -2.95
C ASN A 67 7.15 -6.78 -3.92
N LYS A 68 6.63 -5.65 -3.44
CA LYS A 68 6.55 -4.40 -4.25
C LYS A 68 7.92 -3.80 -4.54
N LYS A 69 8.91 -4.01 -3.67
CA LYS A 69 10.29 -3.58 -3.93
C LYS A 69 10.97 -4.49 -4.95
N SER A 70 10.64 -5.78 -4.97
CA SER A 70 11.17 -6.74 -5.94
C SER A 70 10.51 -6.63 -7.31
N SER A 71 9.31 -6.04 -7.42
CA SER A 71 8.54 -5.89 -8.66
C SER A 71 9.14 -4.95 -9.72
N ASN A 72 10.34 -4.42 -9.51
CA ASN A 72 11.10 -3.67 -10.52
C ASN A 72 11.25 -4.41 -11.87
N HIS A 73 11.14 -5.74 -11.88
CA HIS A 73 11.14 -6.55 -13.10
C HIS A 73 9.89 -6.35 -13.99
N LEU A 74 8.75 -5.94 -13.42
CA LEU A 74 7.55 -5.61 -14.19
C LEU A 74 7.72 -4.35 -15.03
N THR A 75 8.54 -3.40 -14.57
CA THR A 75 8.88 -2.19 -15.33
C THR A 75 9.61 -2.57 -16.63
N THR A 76 10.52 -3.53 -16.59
CA THR A 76 11.24 -4.02 -17.77
C THR A 76 10.29 -4.68 -18.78
N ALA A 77 9.38 -5.54 -18.31
CA ALA A 77 8.39 -6.18 -19.16
C ALA A 77 7.45 -5.15 -19.83
N PHE A 78 7.03 -4.12 -19.10
CA PHE A 78 6.22 -3.02 -19.64
C PHE A 78 6.94 -2.29 -20.78
N PHE A 79 8.20 -1.89 -20.60
CA PHE A 79 8.96 -1.24 -21.68
C PHE A 79 9.22 -2.15 -22.87
N GLY A 80 9.33 -3.46 -22.66
CA GLY A 80 9.37 -4.45 -23.74
C GLY A 80 8.11 -4.44 -24.61
N ILE A 81 6.93 -4.48 -23.98
CA ILE A 81 5.63 -4.42 -24.69
C ILE A 81 5.47 -3.09 -25.42
N VAL A 82 5.81 -1.97 -24.77
CA VAL A 82 5.78 -0.64 -25.38
C VAL A 82 6.69 -0.56 -26.59
N SER A 83 7.92 -1.09 -26.49
CA SER A 83 8.89 -1.09 -27.60
C SER A 83 8.38 -1.92 -28.78
N PHE A 84 7.78 -3.08 -28.51
CA PHE A 84 7.15 -3.91 -29.54
C PHE A 84 5.99 -3.18 -30.23
N GLY A 85 5.10 -2.53 -29.46
CA GLY A 85 4.01 -1.72 -30.00
C GLY A 85 4.52 -0.54 -30.83
N PHE A 86 5.58 0.13 -30.38
CA PHE A 86 6.23 1.22 -31.09
C PHE A 86 6.86 0.75 -32.41
N ALA A 87 7.56 -0.38 -32.41
CA ALA A 87 8.12 -0.96 -33.63
C ALA A 87 7.02 -1.36 -34.64
N SER A 88 5.92 -1.92 -34.16
CA SER A 88 4.76 -2.24 -35.00
C SER A 88 4.15 -0.97 -35.63
N LEU A 89 4.00 0.09 -34.84
CA LEU A 89 3.53 1.39 -35.30
C LEU A 89 4.42 1.99 -36.40
N MET A 90 5.74 1.91 -36.21
CA MET A 90 6.72 2.37 -37.21
C MET A 90 6.59 1.60 -38.53
N ASN A 91 6.36 0.28 -38.47
CA ASN A 91 6.32 -0.58 -39.66
C ASN A 91 4.98 -0.52 -40.42
N TYR A 92 3.85 -0.48 -39.71
CA TYR A 92 2.53 -0.64 -40.34
C TYR A 92 1.74 0.67 -40.49
N SER A 93 1.94 1.65 -39.60
CA SER A 93 1.07 2.84 -39.55
C SER A 93 1.69 4.08 -40.20
N ILE A 94 3.01 4.19 -40.22
CA ILE A 94 3.68 5.41 -40.73
C ILE A 94 3.56 5.56 -42.24
N ASN A 95 3.73 4.48 -42.99
CA ASN A 95 3.69 4.50 -44.46
C ASN A 95 2.35 5.03 -45.02
N PRO A 96 1.17 4.51 -44.62
CA PRO A 96 -0.10 5.03 -45.13
C PRO A 96 -0.38 6.47 -44.68
N ILE A 97 0.10 6.87 -43.49
CA ILE A 97 -0.12 8.24 -42.98
C ILE A 97 0.79 9.24 -43.70
N LYS A 98 2.01 8.84 -44.08
CA LYS A 98 2.95 9.66 -44.84
C LYS A 98 2.42 9.98 -46.25
N GLU A 99 1.67 9.07 -46.85
CA GLU A 99 1.02 9.26 -48.17
C GLU A 99 -0.11 10.29 -48.12
N ILE A 100 -0.80 10.41 -46.98
CA ILE A 100 -1.91 11.36 -46.80
C ILE A 100 -1.41 12.74 -46.36
N HIS A 101 -0.43 12.77 -45.46
CA HIS A 101 0.10 14.03 -44.92
C HIS A 101 1.56 13.86 -44.47
N VAL A 102 2.47 14.64 -45.06
CA VAL A 102 3.93 14.53 -44.80
C VAL A 102 4.27 14.67 -43.30
N SER A 103 3.54 15.52 -42.58
CA SER A 103 3.74 15.74 -41.13
C SER A 103 2.98 14.77 -40.23
N GLY A 104 2.05 13.97 -40.77
CA GLY A 104 1.18 13.08 -40.00
C GLY A 104 1.91 12.04 -39.14
N PRO A 105 2.97 11.36 -39.64
CA PRO A 105 3.71 10.39 -38.85
C PRO A 105 4.39 10.99 -37.62
N TYR A 106 4.93 12.21 -37.73
CA TYR A 106 5.60 12.90 -36.63
C TYR A 106 4.61 13.24 -35.50
N ILE A 107 3.43 13.74 -35.86
CA ILE A 107 2.35 14.03 -34.89
C ILE A 107 1.93 12.76 -34.16
N LEU A 108 1.76 11.66 -34.90
CA LEU A 108 1.34 10.39 -34.32
C LEU A 108 2.39 9.84 -33.33
N ILE A 109 3.68 9.88 -33.69
CA ILE A 109 4.78 9.48 -32.79
C ILE A 109 4.76 10.31 -31.51
N ILE A 110 4.62 11.63 -31.61
CA ILE A 110 4.59 12.54 -30.46
C ILE A 110 3.40 12.20 -29.54
N ILE A 111 2.21 11.98 -30.11
CA ILE A 111 1.02 11.61 -29.33
C ILE A 111 1.24 10.28 -28.61
N THR A 112 1.73 9.25 -29.30
CA THR A 112 1.97 7.94 -28.69
C THR A 112 2.99 8.02 -27.56
N LEU A 113 4.11 8.72 -27.76
CA LEU A 113 5.11 8.93 -26.72
C LEU A 113 4.53 9.67 -25.51
N THR A 114 3.73 10.71 -25.76
CA THR A 114 3.08 11.48 -24.69
C THR A 114 2.13 10.61 -23.88
N ILE A 115 1.30 9.77 -24.53
CA ILE A 115 0.38 8.87 -23.85
C ILE A 115 1.12 7.85 -22.99
N VAL A 116 2.18 7.23 -23.53
CA VAL A 116 3.00 6.25 -22.81
C VAL A 116 3.67 6.89 -21.59
N LEU A 117 4.24 8.09 -21.75
CA LEU A 117 4.87 8.82 -20.66
C LEU A 117 3.86 9.19 -19.56
N LEU A 118 2.69 9.72 -19.93
CA LEU A 118 1.64 10.05 -18.96
C LEU A 118 1.16 8.81 -18.20
N PHE A 119 0.97 7.69 -18.90
CA PHE A 119 0.57 6.42 -18.29
C PHE A 119 1.65 5.88 -17.33
N TRP A 120 2.92 5.95 -17.74
CA TRP A 120 4.04 5.52 -16.90
C TRP A 120 4.18 6.39 -15.65
N VAL A 121 4.17 7.72 -15.80
CA VAL A 121 4.23 8.66 -14.67
C VAL A 121 3.09 8.41 -13.69
N LYS A 122 1.86 8.23 -14.19
CA LYS A 122 0.70 7.94 -13.34
C LYS A 122 0.89 6.64 -12.55
N THR A 123 1.30 5.56 -13.24
CA THR A 123 1.55 4.26 -12.60
C THR A 123 2.62 4.37 -11.51
N VAL A 124 3.74 5.05 -11.79
CA VAL A 124 4.81 5.28 -10.81
C VAL A 124 4.32 6.09 -9.60
N LEU A 125 3.50 7.12 -9.82
CA LEU A 125 2.95 7.93 -8.74
C LEU A 125 1.96 7.13 -7.86
N ASP A 126 1.09 6.34 -8.48
CA ASP A 126 0.13 5.49 -7.78
C ASP A 126 0.88 4.41 -6.95
N GLU A 127 1.91 3.77 -7.52
CA GLU A 127 2.76 2.82 -6.80
C GLU A 127 3.47 3.45 -5.60
N LYS A 128 4.05 4.65 -5.77
CA LYS A 128 4.69 5.39 -4.67
C LYS A 128 3.70 5.69 -3.56
N LYS A 129 2.49 6.16 -3.90
CA LYS A 129 1.45 6.45 -2.91
C LYS A 129 1.06 5.21 -2.12
N GLU A 130 0.88 4.07 -2.79
CA GLU A 130 0.58 2.81 -2.12
C GLU A 130 1.73 2.35 -1.20
N LEU A 131 2.98 2.53 -1.63
CA LEU A 131 4.15 2.17 -0.85
C LEU A 131 4.31 3.07 0.40
N ASP A 132 4.05 4.36 0.28
CA ASP A 132 4.04 5.30 1.41
C ASP A 132 2.93 4.96 2.42
N GLU A 133 1.73 4.62 1.93
CA GLU A 133 0.64 4.14 2.78
C GLU A 133 1.02 2.87 3.55
N LEU A 134 1.53 1.86 2.85
CA LEU A 134 1.96 0.59 3.46
C LEU A 134 3.08 0.80 4.48
N SER A 135 4.08 1.63 4.14
CA SER A 135 5.19 1.97 5.04
C SER A 135 4.70 2.65 6.32
N ARG A 136 3.69 3.52 6.21
CA ARG A 136 3.08 4.15 7.39
C ARG A 136 2.33 3.16 8.25
N TYR A 137 1.52 2.28 7.65
CA TYR A 137 0.83 1.24 8.42
C TYR A 137 1.81 0.31 9.13
N LYS A 138 2.91 -0.10 8.46
CA LYS A 138 4.00 -0.87 9.08
C LYS A 138 4.49 -0.20 10.36
N ARG A 139 4.82 1.09 10.30
CA ARG A 139 5.29 1.87 11.45
C ARG A 139 4.26 1.91 12.58
N LEU A 140 2.99 2.17 12.27
CA LEU A 140 1.93 2.22 13.28
C LEU A 140 1.68 0.86 13.95
N LEU A 141 1.77 -0.24 13.19
CA LEU A 141 1.65 -1.60 13.74
C LEU A 141 2.85 -1.95 14.64
N GLN A 142 4.05 -1.52 14.27
CA GLN A 142 5.26 -1.70 15.09
C GLN A 142 5.15 -0.92 16.41
N GLU A 143 4.75 0.35 16.35
CA GLU A 143 4.48 1.15 17.56
C GLU A 143 3.42 0.48 18.46
N CYS A 144 2.40 -0.15 17.85
CA CYS A 144 1.41 -0.90 18.62
C CYS A 144 2.01 -2.06 19.41
N LEU A 145 2.91 -2.83 18.80
CA LEU A 145 3.59 -3.96 19.44
C LEU A 145 4.55 -3.48 20.54
N ASP A 146 5.30 -2.43 20.27
CA ASP A 146 6.25 -1.84 21.21
C ASP A 146 5.53 -1.35 22.47
N GLU A 147 4.43 -0.61 22.31
CA GLU A 147 3.61 -0.15 23.44
C GLU A 147 2.99 -1.30 24.25
N ILE A 148 2.57 -2.40 23.60
CA ILE A 148 2.07 -3.59 24.31
C ILE A 148 3.19 -4.27 25.10
N SER A 149 4.37 -4.40 24.48
CA SER A 149 5.57 -4.99 25.09
C SER A 149 6.04 -4.20 26.30
N GLU A 150 6.10 -2.87 26.17
CA GLU A 150 6.48 -1.96 27.24
C GLU A 150 5.51 -2.04 28.44
N LYS A 151 4.20 -2.04 28.17
CA LYS A 151 3.17 -2.23 29.21
C LYS A 151 3.33 -3.58 29.93
N LYS A 152 3.68 -4.65 29.21
CA LYS A 152 3.93 -5.97 29.79
C LYS A 152 5.19 -5.99 30.65
N SER A 153 6.26 -5.33 30.19
CA SER A 153 7.51 -5.16 30.91
C SER A 153 7.29 -4.41 32.24
N LYS A 154 6.66 -3.24 32.19
CA LYS A 154 6.31 -2.43 33.38
C LYS A 154 5.50 -3.22 34.41
N ARG A 155 4.50 -4.01 33.97
CA ARG A 155 3.73 -4.89 34.86
C ARG A 155 4.58 -5.98 35.50
N ARG A 156 5.55 -6.56 34.79
CA ARG A 156 6.47 -7.57 35.35
C ARG A 156 7.37 -6.96 36.41
N PHE A 157 7.93 -5.79 36.13
CA PHE A 157 8.74 -5.05 37.11
C PHE A 157 7.94 -4.74 38.38
N LEU A 158 6.72 -4.21 38.26
CA LEU A 158 5.85 -3.92 39.42
C LEU A 158 5.53 -5.17 40.26
N LYS A 159 5.28 -6.32 39.61
CA LYS A 159 5.06 -7.59 40.32
C LYS A 159 6.30 -8.05 41.08
N LEU A 160 7.48 -7.91 40.49
CA LEU A 160 8.74 -8.24 41.15
C LEU A 160 8.96 -7.30 42.35
N THR A 161 8.86 -5.99 42.16
CA THR A 161 9.05 -5.03 43.26
C THR A 161 8.07 -5.23 44.40
N ASN A 162 6.81 -5.57 44.12
CA ASN A 162 5.83 -5.87 45.18
C ASN A 162 6.13 -7.20 45.90
N LYS A 163 6.60 -8.23 45.18
CA LYS A 163 6.99 -9.53 45.78
C LYS A 163 8.13 -9.39 46.79
N TYR A 164 9.07 -8.48 46.56
CA TYR A 164 10.22 -8.23 47.44
C TYR A 164 9.98 -7.12 48.48
N ARG A 165 8.79 -6.49 48.50
CA ARG A 165 8.44 -5.39 49.43
C ARG A 165 7.54 -5.86 50.58
N THR A 166 6.87 -7.00 50.47
CA THR A 166 6.11 -7.59 51.58
C THR A 166 6.99 -8.54 52.40
N PRO A 167 7.14 -8.32 53.73
CA PRO A 167 7.82 -9.26 54.63
C PRO A 167 7.07 -10.59 54.76
#